data_AF-A0A417U343-F1
#
_entry.id   AF-A0A417U343-F1
#
_cell.length_a   1.000
_cell.length_b   1.000
_cell.length_c   1.000
_cell.angle_alpha   90.00
_cell.angle_beta   90.00
_cell.angle_gamma   90.00
#
_symmetry.space_group_name_H-M   'P 1'
#
loop_
_entity.id
_entity.type
_entity.pdbx_description
1 polymer ?
#
loop_
_entity_poly.entity_id
_entity_poly.type
_entity_poly.pdbx_seq_one_letter_code
_entity_poly.pdbx_strand_id
1 'polypeptide(L)'
;MKKETVSSGSNYRIEMLPRYKNALFEQRESGMTHSSFALEYALYHAIQAGDEARLMQTISDYFNHGFIIGRMSLNEARQWKYWAVSVVAIAIHYAILGGLDETDAYNLSDAYIQTLDSLSSMQEALSYLQEKALDLVRAVHAARSKNALSPKIRKCVHYIHIHLHEKITVHTLASYVGLSDDYLSVLFKKETGTSVHSYILDKRLQAALPMLKEGLPCEQVAYHLAFCSQSHFISCFREKYGITPARYLQQQE
;
A
#
# COMPACT_ATOMS: atom_id res chain seq x y z
N MET A 1 -14.36 22.98 -40.82
CA MET A 1 -14.48 24.06 -39.82
C MET A 1 -13.28 23.99 -38.89
N LYS A 2 -12.71 25.16 -38.58
CA LYS A 2 -11.36 25.37 -38.04
C LYS A 2 -11.13 24.63 -36.71
N LYS A 3 -10.00 23.93 -36.59
CA LYS A 3 -9.42 23.48 -35.32
C LYS A 3 -8.80 24.70 -34.65
N GLU A 4 -9.45 25.25 -33.64
CA GLU A 4 -8.83 26.24 -32.77
C GLU A 4 -7.80 25.54 -31.89
N THR A 5 -6.54 25.89 -32.12
CA THR A 5 -5.41 25.48 -31.30
C THR A 5 -5.11 26.67 -30.41
N VAL A 6 -5.44 26.58 -29.12
CA VAL A 6 -5.03 27.57 -28.12
C VAL A 6 -3.89 26.97 -27.31
N SER A 7 -2.74 27.63 -27.39
CA SER A 7 -1.49 27.30 -26.71
C SER A 7 -1.29 28.26 -25.54
N SER A 8 -1.26 27.73 -24.31
CA SER A 8 -0.41 28.19 -23.20
C SER A 8 -0.74 27.43 -21.91
N GLY A 9 0.26 26.77 -21.32
CA GLY A 9 0.19 26.16 -19.98
C GLY A 9 -0.08 24.66 -19.99
N SER A 10 0.97 23.84 -20.12
CA SER A 10 0.95 22.36 -19.97
C SER A 10 -0.32 21.68 -20.51
N ASN A 11 -0.53 21.75 -21.84
CA ASN A 11 -1.67 21.13 -22.51
C ASN A 11 -1.51 19.60 -22.55
N TYR A 12 -1.86 18.93 -21.45
CA TYR A 12 -2.01 17.48 -21.44
C TYR A 12 -3.14 17.09 -22.40
N ARG A 13 -2.87 16.17 -23.33
CA ARG A 13 -3.87 15.66 -24.26
C ARG A 13 -4.71 14.60 -23.57
N ILE A 14 -5.77 15.07 -22.91
CA ILE A 14 -6.74 14.24 -22.20
C ILE A 14 -7.87 13.90 -23.16
N GLU A 15 -8.06 12.61 -23.43
CA GLU A 15 -9.17 12.12 -24.24
C GLU A 15 -10.02 11.17 -23.37
N MET A 16 -11.35 11.27 -23.49
CA MET A 16 -12.26 10.35 -22.80
C MET A 16 -12.85 9.40 -23.82
N LEU A 17 -12.98 8.12 -23.47
CA LEU A 17 -13.63 7.17 -24.36
C LEU A 17 -15.06 7.64 -24.69
N PRO A 18 -15.44 7.67 -25.98
CA PRO A 18 -16.79 8.04 -26.40
C PRO A 18 -17.86 7.11 -25.81
N ARG A 19 -19.11 7.57 -25.87
CA ARG A 19 -20.26 6.79 -25.41
C ARG A 19 -20.54 5.68 -26.42
N TYR A 20 -20.43 4.42 -26.00
CA TYR A 20 -20.66 3.29 -26.89
C TYR A 20 -21.87 2.45 -26.45
N LYS A 21 -22.74 2.10 -27.40
CA LYS A 21 -23.75 1.04 -27.20
C LYS A 21 -23.11 -0.34 -27.26
N ASN A 22 -21.99 -0.48 -27.97
CA ASN A 22 -21.12 -1.64 -28.02
C ASN A 22 -19.65 -1.20 -27.97
N ALA A 23 -19.07 -1.18 -26.78
CA ALA A 23 -17.73 -0.63 -26.53
C ALA A 23 -16.64 -1.29 -27.38
N LEU A 24 -16.71 -2.60 -27.59
CA LEU A 24 -15.71 -3.36 -28.36
C LEU A 24 -15.74 -3.07 -29.85
N PHE A 25 -16.93 -2.88 -30.43
CA PHE A 25 -17.08 -2.55 -31.84
C PHE A 25 -16.49 -1.16 -32.14
N GLU A 26 -16.86 -0.17 -31.33
CA GLU A 26 -16.46 1.22 -31.58
C GLU A 26 -15.01 1.52 -31.17
N GLN A 27 -14.43 0.80 -30.20
CA GLN A 27 -12.97 0.85 -29.94
C GLN A 27 -12.17 0.33 -31.14
N ARG A 28 -12.67 -0.69 -31.85
CA ARG A 28 -12.04 -1.21 -33.06
C ARG A 28 -12.21 -0.29 -34.26
N GLU A 29 -13.33 0.43 -34.35
CA GLU A 29 -13.63 1.38 -35.43
C GLU A 29 -12.91 2.72 -35.26
N SER A 30 -12.88 3.26 -34.03
CA SER A 30 -12.22 4.54 -33.70
C SER A 30 -10.71 4.44 -33.49
N GLY A 31 -10.21 3.24 -33.17
CA GLY A 31 -8.82 3.02 -32.77
C GLY A 31 -8.46 3.58 -31.39
N MET A 32 -9.40 4.15 -30.64
CA MET A 32 -9.16 4.67 -29.28
C MET A 32 -9.35 3.57 -28.23
N THR A 33 -8.26 3.24 -27.52
CA THR A 33 -8.28 2.29 -26.40
C THR A 33 -7.82 2.98 -25.12
N HIS A 34 -8.09 2.37 -23.96
CA HIS A 34 -7.54 2.85 -22.68
C HIS A 34 -6.02 3.05 -22.76
N SER A 35 -5.50 3.93 -21.89
CA SER A 35 -4.07 4.08 -21.68
C SER A 35 -3.39 2.71 -21.50
N SER A 36 -2.18 2.57 -22.02
CA SER A 36 -1.45 1.30 -21.98
C SER A 36 -1.21 0.86 -20.54
N PHE A 37 -1.68 -0.35 -20.20
CA PHE A 37 -1.41 -1.00 -18.92
C PHE A 37 0.09 -1.07 -18.62
N ALA A 38 0.94 -1.23 -19.64
CA ALA A 38 2.39 -1.27 -19.45
C ALA A 38 2.96 0.07 -18.93
N LEU A 39 2.37 1.20 -19.32
CA LEU A 39 2.78 2.52 -18.84
C LEU A 39 2.27 2.76 -17.42
N GLU A 40 1.01 2.41 -17.12
CA GLU A 40 0.47 2.45 -15.75
C GLU A 40 1.32 1.60 -14.80
N TYR A 41 1.64 0.38 -15.21
CA TYR A 41 2.51 -0.54 -14.47
C TYR A 41 3.88 0.07 -14.20
N ALA A 42 4.52 0.67 -15.22
CA ALA A 42 5.83 1.30 -15.07
C ALA A 42 5.82 2.48 -14.08
N LEU A 43 4.76 3.30 -14.12
CA LEU A 43 4.56 4.42 -13.20
C LEU A 43 4.43 3.94 -11.75
N TYR A 44 3.53 3.00 -11.48
CA TYR A 44 3.34 2.49 -10.11
C TYR A 44 4.55 1.71 -9.59
N HIS A 45 5.27 1.02 -10.47
CA HIS A 45 6.53 0.39 -10.09
C HIS A 45 7.64 1.37 -9.74
N ALA A 46 7.67 2.57 -10.33
CA ALA A 46 8.58 3.62 -9.90
C ALA A 46 8.28 4.10 -8.47
N ILE A 47 6.98 4.20 -8.12
CA ILE A 47 6.52 4.47 -6.74
C ILE A 47 7.02 3.39 -5.79
N GLN A 48 6.76 2.13 -6.09
CA GLN A 48 7.23 1.00 -5.27
C GLN A 48 8.76 0.96 -5.14
N ALA A 49 9.48 1.36 -6.19
CA ALA A 49 10.94 1.41 -6.18
C ALA A 49 11.50 2.56 -5.32
N GLY A 50 10.70 3.60 -5.04
CA GLY A 50 11.21 4.86 -4.50
C GLY A 50 12.18 5.54 -5.47
N ASP A 51 11.91 5.45 -6.77
CA ASP A 51 12.77 5.95 -7.86
C ASP A 51 12.15 7.20 -8.51
N GLU A 52 12.58 8.37 -8.06
CA GLU A 52 12.06 9.66 -8.51
C GLU A 52 12.38 9.95 -9.98
N ALA A 53 13.59 9.61 -10.43
CA ALA A 53 13.99 9.84 -11.82
C ALA A 53 13.13 9.00 -12.77
N ARG A 54 12.92 7.73 -12.44
CA ARG A 54 12.07 6.84 -13.23
C ARG A 54 10.60 7.27 -13.20
N LEU A 55 10.08 7.73 -12.05
CA LEU A 55 8.72 8.25 -11.98
C LEU A 55 8.54 9.42 -12.96
N MET A 56 9.44 10.40 -12.93
CA MET A 56 9.37 11.57 -13.80
C MET A 56 9.41 11.20 -15.29
N GLN A 57 10.26 10.24 -15.66
CA GLN A 57 10.30 9.72 -17.03
C GLN A 57 8.97 9.06 -17.41
N THR A 58 8.45 8.15 -16.58
CA THR A 58 7.20 7.43 -16.87
C THR A 58 5.99 8.36 -16.93
N ILE A 59 5.94 9.40 -16.09
CA ILE A 59 4.92 10.46 -16.15
C ILE A 59 4.99 11.16 -17.51
N SER A 60 6.18 11.60 -17.93
CA SER A 60 6.36 12.25 -19.23
C SER A 60 5.91 11.35 -20.38
N ASP A 61 6.36 10.09 -20.39
CA ASP A 61 5.98 9.09 -21.39
C ASP A 61 4.46 8.87 -21.40
N TYR A 62 3.84 8.76 -20.24
CA TYR A 62 2.40 8.56 -20.10
C TYR A 62 1.59 9.71 -20.69
N PHE A 63 1.99 10.96 -20.45
CA PHE A 63 1.31 12.13 -21.00
C PHE A 63 1.58 12.35 -22.49
N ASN A 64 2.76 11.96 -22.99
CA ASN A 64 3.12 12.09 -24.40
C ASN A 64 2.35 11.12 -25.31
N HIS A 65 1.97 9.95 -24.81
CA HIS A 65 1.26 8.92 -25.61
C HIS A 65 -0.26 9.14 -25.69
N GLY A 66 -0.79 10.20 -25.06
CA GLY A 66 -2.22 10.48 -25.01
C GLY A 66 -2.89 9.70 -23.87
N PHE A 67 -3.50 10.46 -22.97
CA PHE A 67 -4.06 9.93 -21.74
C PHE A 67 -5.56 9.67 -21.93
N ILE A 68 -5.97 8.39 -21.98
CA ILE A 68 -7.33 7.98 -22.31
C ILE A 68 -8.02 7.34 -21.10
N ILE A 69 -8.98 8.06 -20.50
CA ILE A 69 -9.79 7.54 -19.38
C ILE A 69 -11.06 6.88 -19.91
N GLY A 70 -11.40 5.71 -19.35
CA GLY A 70 -12.68 5.06 -19.55
C GLY A 70 -13.87 5.91 -19.08
N ARG A 71 -15.04 5.69 -19.69
CA ARG A 71 -16.25 6.43 -19.33
C ARG A 71 -17.02 5.73 -18.20
N MET A 72 -16.84 6.20 -16.97
CA MET A 72 -17.45 5.64 -15.75
C MET A 72 -18.65 6.43 -15.23
N SER A 73 -18.84 7.67 -15.70
CA SER A 73 -19.98 8.49 -15.32
C SER A 73 -20.50 9.33 -16.48
N LEU A 74 -21.78 9.71 -16.39
CA LEU A 74 -22.37 10.69 -17.30
C LEU A 74 -22.12 12.13 -16.84
N ASN A 75 -21.72 12.32 -15.57
CA ASN A 75 -21.34 13.61 -15.02
C ASN A 75 -19.82 13.79 -15.18
N GLU A 76 -19.40 14.82 -15.91
CA GLU A 76 -17.99 15.09 -16.21
C GLU A 76 -17.15 15.26 -14.95
N ALA A 77 -17.67 16.01 -13.96
CA ALA A 77 -16.99 16.23 -12.68
C ALA A 77 -16.83 14.94 -11.88
N ARG A 78 -17.86 14.08 -11.88
CA ARG A 78 -17.83 12.81 -11.16
C ARG A 78 -16.91 11.79 -11.81
N GLN A 79 -16.81 11.78 -13.13
CA GLN A 79 -15.98 10.81 -13.85
C GLN A 79 -14.50 10.96 -13.52
N TRP A 80 -13.95 12.18 -13.58
CA TRP A 80 -12.54 12.36 -13.27
C TRP A 80 -12.22 12.10 -11.79
N LYS A 81 -13.18 12.36 -10.88
CA LYS A 81 -13.05 12.03 -9.45
C LYS A 81 -12.92 10.52 -9.22
N TYR A 82 -13.75 9.71 -9.87
CA TYR A 82 -13.64 8.24 -9.78
C TYR A 82 -12.30 7.72 -10.30
N TRP A 83 -11.81 8.32 -11.39
CA TRP A 83 -10.50 7.98 -11.91
C TRP A 83 -9.40 8.36 -10.91
N ALA A 84 -9.43 9.57 -10.38
CA ALA A 84 -8.42 10.06 -9.43
C ALA A 84 -8.36 9.20 -8.16
N VAL A 85 -9.51 8.82 -7.59
CA VAL A 85 -9.59 7.90 -6.44
C VAL A 85 -8.94 6.55 -6.77
N SER A 86 -9.20 6.00 -7.96
CA SER A 86 -8.60 4.72 -8.39
C SER A 86 -7.08 4.83 -8.50
N VAL A 87 -6.57 5.95 -9.02
CA VAL A 87 -5.12 6.21 -9.10
C VAL A 87 -4.49 6.27 -7.72
N VAL A 88 -5.10 6.99 -6.77
CA VAL A 88 -4.60 7.08 -5.40
C VAL A 88 -4.56 5.70 -4.75
N ALA A 89 -5.64 4.93 -4.83
CA ALA A 89 -5.72 3.60 -4.22
C ALA A 89 -4.60 2.66 -4.72
N ILE A 90 -4.36 2.64 -6.04
CA ILE A 90 -3.28 1.82 -6.62
C ILE A 90 -1.91 2.34 -6.18
N ALA A 91 -1.67 3.66 -6.23
CA ALA A 91 -0.39 4.24 -5.81
C ALA A 91 -0.05 3.90 -4.35
N ILE A 92 -1.04 3.97 -3.46
CA ILE A 92 -0.90 3.63 -2.04
C ILE A 92 -0.53 2.16 -1.83
N HIS A 93 -1.19 1.22 -2.53
CA HIS A 93 -0.81 -0.18 -2.47
C HIS A 93 0.64 -0.41 -2.92
N TYR A 94 1.08 0.23 -4.00
CA TYR A 94 2.47 0.12 -4.47
C TYR A 94 3.46 0.78 -3.50
N ALA A 95 3.07 1.84 -2.80
CA ALA A 95 3.89 2.45 -1.76
C ALA A 95 4.08 1.52 -0.55
N ILE A 96 3.02 0.84 -0.10
CA ILE A 96 3.08 -0.19 0.94
C ILE A 96 4.00 -1.34 0.50
N LEU A 97 3.83 -1.85 -0.72
CA LEU A 97 4.73 -2.86 -1.29
C LEU A 97 6.18 -2.37 -1.43
N GLY A 98 6.36 -1.05 -1.53
CA GLY A 98 7.65 -0.35 -1.51
C GLY A 98 8.29 -0.28 -0.13
N GLY A 99 7.53 -0.53 0.93
CA GLY A 99 8.00 -0.53 2.32
C GLY A 99 7.57 0.69 3.13
N LEU A 100 6.62 1.49 2.63
CA LEU A 100 5.92 2.49 3.44
C LEU A 100 5.00 1.79 4.45
N ASP A 101 4.90 2.33 5.67
CA ASP A 101 3.99 1.79 6.69
C ASP A 101 2.53 1.85 6.23
N GLU A 102 1.75 0.81 6.53
CA GLU A 102 0.36 0.69 6.08
C GLU A 102 -0.52 1.81 6.67
N THR A 103 -0.35 2.14 7.95
CA THR A 103 -1.14 3.17 8.63
C THR A 103 -0.83 4.54 8.03
N ASP A 104 0.45 4.84 7.84
CA ASP A 104 0.88 6.09 7.22
C ASP A 104 0.36 6.19 5.76
N ALA A 105 0.44 5.10 5.01
CA ALA A 105 -0.01 5.05 3.63
C ALA A 105 -1.53 5.28 3.50
N TYR A 106 -2.35 4.66 4.35
CA TYR A 106 -3.80 4.89 4.34
C TYR A 106 -4.17 6.30 4.80
N ASN A 107 -3.48 6.87 5.80
CA ASN A 107 -3.68 8.26 6.20
C ASN A 107 -3.37 9.25 5.05
N LEU A 108 -2.32 8.98 4.26
CA LEU A 108 -2.02 9.75 3.05
C LEU A 108 -3.13 9.59 2.00
N SER A 109 -3.63 8.37 1.80
CA SER A 109 -4.75 8.08 0.89
C SER A 109 -5.97 8.96 1.22
N ASP A 110 -6.38 8.97 2.48
CA ASP A 110 -7.56 9.71 2.95
C ASP A 110 -7.38 11.22 2.74
N ALA A 111 -6.22 11.76 3.11
CA ALA A 111 -5.90 13.17 2.90
C ALA A 111 -5.89 13.57 1.41
N TYR A 112 -5.35 12.71 0.54
CA TYR A 112 -5.32 12.95 -0.90
C TYR A 112 -6.72 12.92 -1.51
N ILE A 113 -7.54 11.94 -1.14
CA ILE A 113 -8.91 11.79 -1.65
C ILE A 113 -9.80 12.94 -1.17
N GLN A 114 -9.69 13.37 0.09
CA GLN A 114 -10.43 14.52 0.60
C GLN A 114 -10.07 15.80 -0.17
N THR A 115 -8.77 16.01 -0.45
CA THR A 115 -8.34 17.17 -1.24
C THR A 115 -8.89 17.08 -2.66
N LEU A 116 -8.79 15.92 -3.31
CA LEU A 116 -9.33 15.68 -4.66
C LEU A 116 -10.84 15.94 -4.74
N ASP A 117 -11.61 15.63 -3.71
CA ASP A 117 -13.04 15.91 -3.70
C ASP A 117 -13.36 17.42 -3.69
N SER A 118 -12.48 18.23 -3.13
CA SER A 118 -12.64 19.70 -3.12
C SER A 118 -12.28 20.37 -4.45
N LEU A 119 -11.55 19.70 -5.33
CA LEU A 119 -11.11 20.26 -6.61
C LEU A 119 -12.25 20.36 -7.63
N SER A 120 -12.18 21.37 -8.48
CA SER A 120 -13.26 21.70 -9.42
C SER A 120 -12.95 21.28 -10.86
N SER A 121 -11.68 21.01 -11.18
CA SER A 121 -11.27 20.66 -12.53
C SER A 121 -10.32 19.46 -12.59
N MET A 122 -10.35 18.77 -13.73
CA MET A 122 -9.46 17.65 -13.99
C MET A 122 -7.99 18.08 -14.10
N GLN A 123 -7.72 19.27 -14.62
CA GLN A 123 -6.37 19.83 -14.71
C GLN A 123 -5.76 20.09 -13.32
N GLU A 124 -6.54 20.62 -12.37
CA GLU A 124 -6.12 20.74 -10.97
C GLU A 124 -5.84 19.36 -10.37
N ALA A 125 -6.74 18.40 -10.58
CA ALA A 125 -6.57 17.04 -10.07
C ALA A 125 -5.31 16.36 -10.62
N LEU A 126 -5.01 16.54 -11.91
CA LEU A 126 -3.79 15.99 -12.52
C LEU A 126 -2.52 16.60 -11.93
N SER A 127 -2.50 17.93 -11.78
CA SER A 127 -1.36 18.65 -11.19
C SER A 127 -1.13 18.21 -9.75
N TYR A 128 -2.21 18.07 -8.98
CA TYR A 128 -2.18 17.56 -7.61
C TYR A 128 -1.68 16.11 -7.54
N LEU A 129 -2.20 15.21 -8.38
CA LEU A 129 -1.79 13.80 -8.40
C LEU A 129 -0.31 13.64 -8.79
N GLN A 130 0.20 14.45 -9.71
CA GLN A 130 1.63 14.46 -10.05
C GLN A 130 2.50 14.85 -8.85
N GLU A 131 2.11 15.91 -8.14
CA GLU A 131 2.78 16.33 -6.92
C GLU A 131 2.74 15.24 -5.85
N LYS A 132 1.56 14.65 -5.58
CA LYS A 132 1.43 13.59 -4.58
C LYS A 132 2.16 12.31 -4.97
N ALA A 133 2.26 11.98 -6.26
CA ALA A 133 3.05 10.83 -6.72
C ALA A 133 4.55 11.02 -6.38
N LEU A 134 5.07 12.24 -6.51
CA LEU A 134 6.45 12.57 -6.11
C LEU A 134 6.63 12.50 -4.59
N ASP A 135 5.70 13.05 -3.82
CA ASP A 135 5.74 12.94 -2.34
C ASP A 135 5.76 11.48 -1.90
N LEU A 136 4.92 10.65 -2.53
CA LEU A 136 4.80 9.24 -2.21
C LEU A 136 6.07 8.45 -2.58
N VAL A 137 6.66 8.71 -3.75
CA VAL A 137 7.97 8.14 -4.12
C VAL A 137 9.05 8.50 -3.11
N ARG A 138 9.11 9.75 -2.66
CA ARG A 138 10.10 10.21 -1.69
C ARG A 138 9.87 9.58 -0.32
N ALA A 139 8.61 9.45 0.09
CA ALA A 139 8.24 8.73 1.31
C ALA A 139 8.67 7.27 1.25
N VAL A 140 8.43 6.58 0.13
CA VAL A 140 8.89 5.20 -0.09
C VAL A 140 10.41 5.12 -0.12
N HIS A 141 11.10 6.05 -0.80
CA HIS A 141 12.55 6.10 -0.84
C HIS A 141 13.15 6.25 0.57
N ALA A 142 12.62 7.17 1.37
CA ALA A 142 13.03 7.38 2.75
C ALA A 142 12.67 6.18 3.64
N ALA A 143 11.51 5.56 3.44
CA ALA A 143 11.11 4.36 4.15
C ALA A 143 12.04 3.19 3.81
N ARG A 144 12.50 3.07 2.55
CA ARG A 144 13.45 2.03 2.10
C ARG A 144 14.87 2.26 2.59
N SER A 145 15.33 3.50 2.66
CA SER A 145 16.65 3.82 3.22
C SER A 145 16.69 3.60 4.74
N LYS A 146 15.54 3.78 5.41
CA LYS A 146 15.36 3.43 6.84
C LYS A 146 15.08 1.94 7.07
N ASN A 147 14.38 1.27 6.15
CA ASN A 147 14.05 -0.16 6.21
C ASN A 147 15.06 -0.97 5.39
N ALA A 148 16.18 -1.32 6.03
CA ALA A 148 17.26 -2.17 5.51
C ALA A 148 16.86 -3.63 5.15
N LEU A 149 15.56 -3.94 5.12
CA LEU A 149 15.04 -5.26 4.85
C LEU A 149 14.95 -5.51 3.34
N SER A 150 15.46 -6.63 2.87
CA SER A 150 15.30 -7.14 1.51
C SER A 150 13.81 -7.37 1.18
N PRO A 151 13.43 -7.39 -0.12
CA PRO A 151 12.05 -7.63 -0.52
C PRO A 151 11.46 -8.94 0.02
N LYS A 152 12.28 -9.99 0.17
CA LYS A 152 11.85 -11.27 0.73
C LYS A 152 11.51 -11.14 2.22
N ILE A 153 12.37 -10.49 3.00
CA ILE A 153 12.12 -10.28 4.43
C ILE A 153 10.93 -9.34 4.65
N ARG A 154 10.75 -8.29 3.82
CA ARG A 154 9.54 -7.45 3.88
C ARG A 154 8.26 -8.25 3.67
N LYS A 155 8.24 -9.15 2.67
CA LYS A 155 7.09 -10.05 2.45
C LYS A 155 6.83 -10.95 3.66
N CYS A 156 7.88 -11.49 4.28
CA CYS A 156 7.73 -12.28 5.50
C CYS A 156 7.16 -11.45 6.67
N VAL A 157 7.66 -10.23 6.88
CA VAL A 157 7.16 -9.32 7.93
C VAL A 157 5.68 -9.02 7.70
N HIS A 158 5.29 -8.63 6.50
CA HIS A 158 3.89 -8.36 6.16
C HIS A 158 3.00 -9.59 6.36
N TYR A 159 3.45 -10.78 5.93
CA TYR A 159 2.75 -12.04 6.19
C TYR A 159 2.53 -12.28 7.68
N ILE A 160 3.55 -12.05 8.52
CA ILE A 160 3.43 -12.20 9.97
C ILE A 160 2.36 -11.27 10.52
N HIS A 161 2.33 -10.01 10.08
CA HIS A 161 1.37 -9.02 10.55
C HIS A 161 -0.09 -9.39 10.26
N ILE A 162 -0.37 -9.93 9.07
CA ILE A 162 -1.73 -10.31 8.67
C ILE A 162 -2.19 -11.61 9.35
N HIS A 163 -1.27 -12.55 9.56
CA HIS A 163 -1.60 -13.91 10.01
C HIS A 163 -1.31 -14.19 11.49
N LEU A 164 -1.31 -13.15 12.36
CA LEU A 164 -1.01 -13.32 13.79
C LEU A 164 -1.97 -14.28 14.52
N HIS A 165 -3.18 -14.44 14.00
CA HIS A 165 -4.22 -15.33 14.53
C HIS A 165 -4.04 -16.80 14.16
N GLU A 166 -3.01 -17.11 13.38
CA GLU A 166 -2.72 -18.44 12.88
C GLU A 166 -1.35 -18.92 13.35
N LYS A 167 -1.11 -20.23 13.22
CA LYS A 167 0.21 -20.80 13.50
C LYS A 167 1.17 -20.47 12.35
N ILE A 168 2.02 -19.48 12.56
CA ILE A 168 3.11 -19.13 11.64
C ILE A 168 4.37 -19.94 11.99
N THR A 169 4.97 -20.59 10.99
CA THR A 169 6.25 -21.29 11.14
C THR A 169 7.29 -20.74 10.18
N VAL A 170 8.57 -20.96 10.48
CA VAL A 170 9.68 -20.62 9.56
C VAL A 170 9.46 -21.27 8.20
N HIS A 171 9.05 -22.54 8.18
CA HIS A 171 8.77 -23.29 6.96
C HIS A 171 7.68 -22.63 6.10
N THR A 172 6.61 -22.15 6.72
CA THR A 172 5.52 -21.43 6.04
C THR A 172 6.05 -20.17 5.35
N LEU A 173 6.85 -19.38 6.06
CA LEU A 173 7.42 -18.14 5.54
C LEU A 173 8.46 -18.41 4.44
N ALA A 174 9.29 -19.43 4.61
CA ALA A 174 10.35 -19.79 3.67
C ALA A 174 9.76 -20.26 2.34
N SER A 175 8.73 -21.10 2.41
CA SER A 175 7.93 -21.53 1.27
C SER A 175 7.26 -20.36 0.56
N TYR A 176 6.69 -19.42 1.33
CA TYR A 176 6.02 -18.23 0.78
C TYR A 176 6.95 -17.32 -0.05
N VAL A 177 8.23 -17.23 0.31
CA VAL A 177 9.21 -16.36 -0.39
C VAL A 177 10.23 -17.11 -1.26
N GLY A 178 10.06 -18.43 -1.41
CA GLY A 178 10.94 -19.29 -2.19
C GLY A 178 12.38 -19.29 -1.66
N LEU A 179 12.54 -19.59 -0.36
CA LEU A 179 13.82 -19.77 0.31
C LEU A 179 13.83 -21.09 1.08
N SER A 180 15.02 -21.59 1.43
CA SER A 180 15.14 -22.65 2.45
C SER A 180 14.94 -22.07 3.85
N ASP A 181 14.45 -22.90 4.76
CA ASP A 181 14.17 -22.54 6.16
C ASP A 181 15.41 -21.96 6.88
N ASP A 182 16.58 -22.59 6.67
CA ASP A 182 17.85 -22.16 7.27
C ASP A 182 18.27 -20.79 6.73
N TYR A 183 18.21 -20.60 5.41
CA TYR A 183 18.60 -19.34 4.79
C TYR A 183 17.65 -18.21 5.19
N LEU A 184 16.34 -18.47 5.23
CA LEU A 184 15.37 -17.50 5.74
C LEU A 184 15.70 -17.11 7.18
N SER A 185 15.97 -18.07 8.06
CA SER A 185 16.24 -17.79 9.48
C SER A 185 17.47 -16.88 9.67
N VAL A 186 18.55 -17.16 8.92
CA VAL A 186 19.77 -16.34 8.93
C VAL A 186 19.51 -14.95 8.37
N LEU A 187 18.86 -14.88 7.20
CA LEU A 187 18.59 -13.61 6.52
C LEU A 187 17.65 -12.72 7.34
N PHE A 188 16.57 -13.30 7.88
CA PHE A 188 15.60 -12.59 8.71
C PHE A 188 16.27 -12.03 9.96
N LYS A 189 17.08 -12.83 10.67
CA LYS A 189 17.81 -12.34 11.84
C LYS A 189 18.83 -11.27 11.51
N LYS A 190 19.55 -11.41 10.38
CA LYS A 190 20.52 -10.43 9.91
C LYS A 190 19.87 -9.07 9.64
N GLU A 191 18.70 -9.07 8.99
CA GLU A 191 18.06 -7.85 8.53
C GLU A 191 17.13 -7.22 9.59
N THR A 192 16.41 -8.04 10.38
CA THR A 192 15.50 -7.55 11.43
C THR A 192 16.13 -7.42 12.80
N GLY A 193 17.35 -7.95 12.99
CA GLY A 193 18.04 -8.00 14.28
C GLY A 193 17.53 -9.09 15.24
N THR A 194 16.45 -9.81 14.90
CA THR A 194 15.81 -10.79 15.79
C THR A 194 15.39 -12.07 15.06
N SER A 195 15.20 -13.16 15.80
CA SER A 195 14.74 -14.41 15.18
C SER A 195 13.29 -14.30 14.72
N VAL A 196 12.90 -15.11 13.71
CA VAL A 196 11.51 -15.19 13.24
C VAL A 196 10.54 -15.47 14.38
N HIS A 197 10.87 -16.43 15.26
CA HIS A 197 10.02 -16.80 16.39
C HIS A 197 9.88 -15.63 17.39
N SER A 198 10.99 -14.99 17.76
CA SER A 198 10.99 -13.84 18.65
C SER A 198 10.21 -12.67 18.07
N TYR A 199 10.31 -12.44 16.75
CA TYR A 199 9.55 -11.41 16.05
C TYR A 199 8.04 -11.68 16.10
N ILE A 200 7.61 -12.90 15.79
CA ILE A 200 6.19 -13.30 15.86
C ILE A 200 5.66 -13.13 17.29
N LEU A 201 6.41 -13.60 18.28
CA LEU A 201 6.04 -13.48 19.69
C LEU A 201 5.89 -12.01 20.09
N ASP A 202 6.84 -11.17 19.69
CA ASP A 202 6.82 -9.74 19.96
C ASP A 202 5.55 -9.08 19.39
N LYS A 203 5.23 -9.36 18.13
CA LYS A 203 4.03 -8.83 17.45
C LYS A 203 2.73 -9.34 18.03
N ARG A 204 2.64 -10.61 18.41
CA ARG A 204 1.48 -11.15 19.14
C ARG A 204 1.28 -10.45 20.48
N LEU A 205 2.35 -10.26 21.25
CA LEU A 205 2.27 -9.56 22.52
C LEU A 205 1.83 -8.09 22.36
N GLN A 206 2.27 -7.41 21.28
CA GLN A 206 1.78 -6.06 20.95
C GLN A 206 0.28 -6.07 20.60
N ALA A 207 -0.16 -7.03 19.77
CA ALA A 207 -1.57 -7.18 19.38
C ALA A 207 -2.48 -7.54 20.57
N ALA A 208 -1.95 -8.18 21.61
CA ALA A 208 -2.70 -8.52 22.82
C ALA A 208 -3.11 -7.30 23.65
N LEU A 209 -2.36 -6.20 23.60
CA LEU A 209 -2.60 -5.01 24.42
C LEU A 209 -4.00 -4.39 24.21
N PRO A 210 -4.44 -4.06 22.97
CA PRO A 210 -5.79 -3.52 22.75
C PRO A 210 -6.89 -4.52 23.16
N MET A 211 -6.71 -5.82 22.87
CA MET A 211 -7.68 -6.85 23.25
C MET A 211 -7.88 -6.93 24.77
N LEU A 212 -6.78 -6.84 25.54
CA LEU A 212 -6.82 -6.80 26.99
C LEU A 212 -7.51 -5.53 27.50
N LYS A 213 -7.28 -4.37 26.87
CA LYS A 213 -7.92 -3.10 27.23
C LYS A 213 -9.43 -3.12 26.97
N GLU A 214 -9.87 -3.82 25.93
CA GLU A 214 -11.28 -4.06 25.62
C GLU A 214 -11.95 -5.09 26.56
N GLY A 215 -11.19 -5.65 27.52
CA GLY A 215 -11.70 -6.56 28.54
C GLY A 215 -11.74 -8.02 28.12
N LEU A 216 -11.09 -8.41 27.01
CA LEU A 216 -11.04 -9.82 26.62
C LEU A 216 -10.26 -10.64 27.66
N PRO A 217 -10.80 -11.80 28.11
CA PRO A 217 -10.09 -12.69 29.01
C PRO A 217 -8.76 -13.19 28.42
N CYS A 218 -7.74 -13.35 29.26
CA CYS A 218 -6.40 -13.82 28.84
C CYS A 218 -6.44 -15.16 28.08
N GLU A 219 -7.39 -16.04 28.42
CA GLU A 219 -7.62 -17.30 27.71
C GLU A 219 -8.01 -17.06 26.24
N GLN A 220 -8.96 -16.15 25.99
CA GLN A 220 -9.42 -15.79 24.65
C GLN A 220 -8.33 -15.07 23.87
N VAL A 221 -7.59 -14.15 24.50
CA VAL A 221 -6.45 -13.47 23.88
C VAL A 221 -5.38 -14.49 23.46
N ALA A 222 -5.05 -15.44 24.33
CA ALA A 222 -4.10 -16.50 24.03
C ALA A 222 -4.55 -17.38 22.85
N TYR A 223 -5.85 -17.75 22.82
CA TYR A 223 -6.44 -18.50 21.73
C TYR A 223 -6.39 -17.73 20.41
N HIS A 224 -6.90 -16.51 20.39
CA HIS A 224 -6.96 -15.67 19.19
C HIS A 224 -5.58 -15.39 18.62
N LEU A 225 -4.55 -15.21 19.44
CA LEU A 225 -3.20 -14.93 18.97
C LEU A 225 -2.34 -16.20 18.85
N ALA A 226 -2.99 -17.36 18.77
CA ALA A 226 -2.36 -18.66 18.53
C ALA A 226 -1.18 -18.97 19.48
N PHE A 227 -1.32 -18.64 20.77
CA PHE A 227 -0.46 -19.14 21.83
C PHE A 227 -0.86 -20.56 22.21
N CYS A 228 0.11 -21.39 22.60
CA CYS A 228 -0.15 -22.79 22.97
C CYS A 228 -1.05 -22.97 24.20
N SER A 229 -1.11 -21.97 25.09
CA SER A 229 -1.98 -21.95 26.27
C SER A 229 -2.06 -20.55 26.88
N GLN A 230 -3.07 -20.32 27.73
CA GLN A 230 -3.15 -19.11 28.55
C GLN A 230 -1.89 -18.90 29.41
N SER A 231 -1.37 -19.96 30.02
CA SER A 231 -0.15 -19.89 30.83
C SER A 231 1.08 -19.49 30.02
N HIS A 232 1.19 -19.99 28.79
CA HIS A 232 2.25 -19.59 27.86
C HIS A 232 2.16 -18.10 27.53
N PHE A 233 0.96 -17.61 27.20
CA PHE A 233 0.72 -16.18 26.96
C PHE A 233 1.12 -15.31 28.16
N ILE A 234 0.64 -15.62 29.36
CA ILE A 234 0.93 -14.85 30.58
C ILE A 234 2.43 -14.84 30.88
N SER A 235 3.12 -15.96 30.70
CA SER A 235 4.57 -16.06 30.90
C SER A 235 5.32 -15.14 29.94
N CYS A 236 5.04 -15.23 28.64
CA CYS A 236 5.68 -14.39 27.63
C CYS A 236 5.35 -12.90 27.81
N PHE A 237 4.12 -12.58 28.21
CA PHE A 237 3.72 -11.21 28.50
C PHE A 237 4.52 -10.65 29.67
N ARG A 238 4.65 -11.40 30.77
CA ARG A 238 5.45 -10.98 31.92
C ARG A 238 6.93 -10.85 31.60
N GLU A 239 7.48 -11.73 30.77
CA GLU A 239 8.86 -11.64 30.32
C GLU A 239 9.12 -10.34 29.55
N LYS A 240 8.20 -9.95 28.66
CA LYS A 240 8.33 -8.75 27.85
C LYS A 240 8.05 -7.45 28.61
N TYR A 241 6.99 -7.41 29.41
CA TYR A 241 6.49 -6.19 30.05
C TYR A 241 6.83 -6.09 31.55
N GLY A 242 7.50 -7.09 32.13
CA GLY A 242 7.89 -7.16 33.54
C GLY A 242 6.77 -7.51 34.52
N ILE A 243 5.51 -7.45 34.08
CA ILE A 243 4.32 -7.67 34.92
C ILE A 243 3.26 -8.51 34.20
N THR A 244 2.33 -9.10 34.95
CA THR A 244 1.22 -9.89 34.39
C THR A 244 0.18 -9.01 33.69
N PRO A 245 -0.57 -9.51 32.69
CA PRO A 245 -1.63 -8.76 32.01
C PRO A 245 -2.61 -8.03 32.94
N ALA A 246 -3.09 -8.71 34.00
CA ALA A 246 -4.02 -8.13 34.96
C ALA A 246 -3.44 -6.90 35.70
N ARG A 247 -2.17 -6.97 36.13
CA ARG A 247 -1.47 -5.83 36.75
C ARG A 247 -1.16 -4.72 35.76
N TYR A 248 -0.88 -5.08 34.49
CA TYR A 248 -0.62 -4.11 33.44
C TYR A 248 -1.83 -3.22 33.19
N LEU A 249 -3.04 -3.79 33.18
CA LEU A 249 -4.29 -3.02 33.02
C LEU A 249 -4.54 -2.08 34.22
N GLN A 250 -4.30 -2.54 35.45
CA GLN A 250 -4.45 -1.73 36.67
C GLN A 250 -3.50 -0.52 36.75
N GLN A 251 -2.37 -0.55 36.02
CA GLN A 251 -1.41 0.56 36.00
C GLN A 251 -1.67 1.57 34.87
N GLN A 252 -2.61 1.27 33.96
CA GLN A 252 -2.96 2.14 32.83
C GLN A 252 -4.29 2.89 33.04
N GLU A 253 -4.97 2.64 34.16
CA GLU A 253 -6.09 3.43 34.69
C GLU A 253 -5.58 4.56 35.60
#